data_AF-A0A3B9RE11-F1
#
_entry.id   AF-A0A3B9RE11-F1
#
_cell.length_a   1.000
_cell.length_b   1.000
_cell.length_c   1.000
_cell.angle_alpha   90.00
_cell.angle_beta   90.00
_cell.angle_gamma   90.00
#
_symmetry.space_group_name_H-M   'P 1'
#
loop_
_entity.id
_entity.type
_entity.pdbx_description
1 polymer ?
#
loop_
_entity_poly.entity_id
_entity_poly.type
_entity_poly.pdbx_seq_one_letter_code
_entity_poly.pdbx_strand_id
1 'polypeptide(L)'
;MKNRLFSLTLLLTILFYGIAGYHFLTGWHPIVMMFIAIILGLVINILVYGILNVLGKSLKQISLHSITAVLSAVIVFTILKCIGFGWPTLFYTCIIVIGILLCVALYQFQLKRNLLNGAFLLILLGGTGYVLFALANSGSDPYEKEVPLAFAHENSFPPEPVPIQNPAAPGTFTVKTFTYGSGTDVQREEFSTGVKFKTTTVDGSLLIPDWKDKKKKWRERYWGFGAENFPLNGRVYMPEGDGPFPITLIVHGNHSMIDYSDDGYGYLGNLLASRGIIAVSVDENFLNGHWSGDFRGKEMPARAWLLLKHLEQWRTWNNQEGHELAHKVDLDNILLVGHSRGGEAVSIAAAYNPLPYFPDQALEKFNFNFGIKGVVALA
;
A
#
# COMPACT_ATOMS: atom_id res chain seq x y z
N MET A 1 5.06 -47.25 1.09
CA MET A 1 6.16 -46.55 0.37
C MET A 1 5.98 -45.06 0.53
N LYS A 2 6.94 -44.33 1.10
CA LYS A 2 6.90 -42.86 1.15
C LYS A 2 6.92 -42.32 -0.29
N ASN A 3 5.87 -41.61 -0.70
CA ASN A 3 5.82 -40.97 -2.02
C ASN A 3 6.80 -39.79 -2.04
N ARG A 4 7.99 -40.02 -2.61
CA ARG A 4 9.06 -39.00 -2.65
C ARG A 4 8.64 -37.75 -3.44
N LEU A 5 7.85 -37.90 -4.50
CA LEU A 5 7.32 -36.78 -5.26
C LEU A 5 6.41 -35.90 -4.42
N PHE A 6 5.53 -36.50 -3.61
CA PHE A 6 4.71 -35.76 -2.65
C PHE A 6 5.57 -35.01 -1.62
N SER A 7 6.67 -35.61 -1.15
CA SER A 7 7.57 -34.91 -0.22
C SER A 7 8.23 -33.68 -0.88
N LEU A 8 8.58 -33.76 -2.16
CA LEU A 8 9.12 -32.61 -2.92
C LEU A 8 8.07 -31.51 -3.11
N THR A 9 6.81 -31.86 -3.37
CA THR A 9 5.73 -30.87 -3.52
C THR A 9 5.38 -30.18 -2.18
N LEU A 10 5.57 -30.87 -1.04
CA LEU A 10 5.48 -30.24 0.28
C LEU A 10 6.59 -29.20 0.51
N LEU A 11 7.82 -29.44 0.05
CA LEU A 11 8.89 -28.43 0.12
C LEU A 11 8.53 -27.17 -0.67
N LEU A 12 7.97 -27.34 -1.87
CA LEU A 12 7.47 -26.23 -2.68
C LEU A 12 6.35 -25.48 -1.94
N THR A 13 5.46 -26.21 -1.25
CA THR A 13 4.38 -25.62 -0.44
C THR A 13 4.93 -24.78 0.70
N ILE A 14 5.93 -25.30 1.44
CA ILE A 14 6.60 -24.58 2.52
C ILE A 14 7.17 -23.26 2.01
N LEU A 15 7.88 -23.29 0.88
CA LEU A 15 8.49 -22.08 0.31
C LEU A 15 7.44 -21.02 -0.05
N PHE A 16 6.46 -21.37 -0.89
CA PHE A 16 5.51 -20.40 -1.42
C PHE A 16 4.47 -19.92 -0.40
N TYR A 17 3.95 -20.80 0.46
CA TYR A 17 3.08 -20.35 1.55
C TYR A 17 3.88 -19.57 2.61
N GLY A 18 5.15 -19.91 2.82
CA GLY A 18 6.04 -19.13 3.68
C GLY A 18 6.21 -17.70 3.17
N ILE A 19 6.55 -17.53 1.89
CA ILE A 19 6.66 -16.22 1.24
C ILE A 19 5.33 -15.45 1.34
N ALA A 20 4.22 -16.09 0.98
CA ALA A 20 2.91 -15.45 1.06
C ALA A 20 2.58 -15.00 2.49
N GLY A 21 2.77 -15.86 3.48
CA GLY A 21 2.52 -15.54 4.88
C GLY A 21 3.42 -14.45 5.44
N TYR A 22 4.71 -14.47 5.09
CA TYR A 22 5.66 -13.45 5.53
C TYR A 22 5.25 -12.03 5.09
N HIS A 23 4.75 -11.90 3.85
CA HIS A 23 4.28 -10.63 3.29
C HIS A 23 2.79 -10.37 3.54
N PHE A 24 2.07 -11.25 4.23
CA PHE A 24 0.65 -11.07 4.53
C PHE A 24 0.49 -10.18 5.76
N LEU A 25 0.30 -8.88 5.52
CA LEU A 25 0.17 -7.84 6.53
C LEU A 25 -1.11 -8.02 7.36
N THR A 26 -1.00 -8.53 8.60
CA THR A 26 -2.13 -8.65 9.56
C THR A 26 -1.95 -7.86 10.85
N GLY A 27 -0.76 -7.27 11.03
CA GLY A 27 -0.32 -6.63 12.28
C GLY A 27 0.42 -7.59 13.22
N TRP A 28 0.45 -8.89 12.92
CA TRP A 28 1.28 -9.85 13.63
C TRP A 28 2.69 -9.89 13.03
N HIS A 29 3.67 -10.31 13.83
CA HIS A 29 5.06 -10.40 13.38
C HIS A 29 5.19 -11.27 12.11
N PRO A 30 5.90 -10.84 11.05
CA PRO A 30 5.97 -11.56 9.77
C PRO A 30 6.37 -13.04 9.88
N ILE A 31 7.31 -13.36 10.77
CA ILE A 31 7.73 -14.75 11.03
C ILE A 31 6.59 -15.61 11.56
N VAL A 32 5.72 -15.08 12.43
CA VAL A 32 4.57 -15.82 12.96
C VAL A 32 3.57 -16.10 11.83
N MET A 33 3.31 -15.10 10.99
CA MET A 33 2.43 -15.25 9.83
C MET A 33 2.98 -16.25 8.80
N MET A 34 4.29 -16.25 8.58
CA MET A 34 4.98 -17.25 7.75
C MET A 34 4.74 -18.67 8.27
N PHE A 35 4.91 -18.92 9.58
CA PHE A 35 4.66 -20.25 10.16
C PHE A 35 3.20 -20.68 10.05
N ILE A 36 2.25 -19.76 10.32
CA ILE A 36 0.81 -20.04 10.18
C ILE A 36 0.48 -20.44 8.74
N ALA A 37 0.97 -19.67 7.76
CA ALA A 37 0.73 -19.95 6.35
C ALA A 37 1.35 -21.27 5.91
N ILE A 38 2.59 -21.59 6.36
CA ILE A 38 3.23 -22.88 6.08
C ILE A 38 2.38 -24.03 6.62
N ILE A 39 1.95 -23.97 7.88
CA ILE A 39 1.11 -25.00 8.50
C ILE A 39 -0.19 -25.17 7.72
N LEU A 40 -0.86 -24.07 7.37
CA LEU A 40 -2.09 -24.08 6.60
C LEU A 40 -1.88 -24.71 5.22
N GLY A 41 -0.85 -24.32 4.49
CA GLY A 41 -0.51 -24.86 3.17
C GLY A 41 -0.22 -26.36 3.22
N LEU A 42 0.55 -26.81 4.22
CA LEU A 42 0.83 -28.23 4.44
C LEU A 42 -0.45 -29.02 4.72
N VAL A 43 -1.32 -28.52 5.59
CA VAL A 43 -2.61 -29.16 5.91
C VAL A 43 -3.48 -29.27 4.66
N ILE A 44 -3.64 -28.19 3.90
CA ILE A 44 -4.41 -28.19 2.64
C ILE A 44 -3.82 -29.21 1.67
N ASN A 45 -2.50 -29.24 1.49
CA ASN A 45 -1.86 -30.16 0.56
C ASN A 45 -2.06 -31.63 0.96
N ILE A 46 -1.89 -31.96 2.25
CA ILE A 46 -2.13 -33.30 2.78
C ILE A 46 -3.60 -33.72 2.62
N LEU A 47 -4.54 -32.83 2.91
CA LEU A 47 -5.98 -33.11 2.77
C LEU A 47 -6.36 -33.34 1.30
N VAL A 48 -5.95 -32.46 0.40
CA VAL A 48 -6.23 -32.59 -1.04
C VAL A 48 -5.60 -33.87 -1.60
N TYR A 49 -4.35 -34.16 -1.25
CA TYR A 49 -3.68 -35.41 -1.65
C TYR A 49 -4.40 -36.65 -1.11
N GLY A 50 -4.86 -36.62 0.15
CA GLY A 50 -5.63 -37.69 0.76
C GLY A 50 -6.95 -37.95 0.03
N ILE A 51 -7.74 -36.90 -0.21
CA ILE A 51 -9.02 -36.97 -0.94
C ILE A 51 -8.81 -37.54 -2.35
N LEU A 52 -7.83 -37.02 -3.10
CA LEU A 52 -7.54 -37.49 -4.45
C LEU A 52 -7.10 -38.96 -4.47
N ASN A 53 -6.36 -39.44 -3.47
CA ASN A 53 -6.00 -40.86 -3.37
C ASN A 53 -7.21 -41.75 -3.03
N VAL A 54 -8.16 -41.29 -2.21
CA VAL A 54 -9.38 -42.05 -1.95
C VAL A 54 -10.22 -42.16 -3.23
N LEU A 55 -10.47 -41.04 -3.91
CA LEU A 55 -11.22 -41.01 -5.17
C LEU A 55 -10.54 -41.84 -6.27
N GLY A 56 -9.22 -41.74 -6.31
CA GLY A 56 -8.38 -42.41 -7.29
C GLY A 56 -8.38 -43.94 -7.16
N LYS A 57 -8.57 -44.51 -5.97
CA LYS A 57 -8.64 -45.98 -5.78
C LYS A 57 -9.77 -46.62 -6.58
N SER A 58 -10.81 -45.86 -6.90
CA SER A 58 -11.91 -46.31 -7.77
C SER A 58 -11.50 -46.43 -9.24
N LEU A 59 -10.38 -45.83 -9.65
CA LEU A 59 -9.86 -45.81 -11.02
C LEU A 59 -8.63 -46.73 -11.12
N LYS A 60 -8.84 -47.99 -11.51
CA LYS A 60 -7.85 -49.09 -11.43
C LYS A 60 -6.62 -49.02 -12.37
N GLN A 61 -6.39 -47.93 -13.12
CA GLN A 61 -5.50 -47.97 -14.30
C GLN A 61 -4.20 -47.14 -14.25
N ILE A 62 -3.89 -46.37 -13.21
CA ILE A 62 -2.67 -45.52 -13.21
C ILE A 62 -1.94 -45.52 -11.86
N SER A 63 -0.63 -45.19 -11.85
CA SER A 63 0.17 -45.02 -10.64
C SER A 63 -0.38 -43.87 -9.79
N LEU A 64 -1.36 -44.20 -8.95
CA LEU A 64 -2.24 -43.24 -8.30
C LEU A 64 -1.49 -42.19 -7.48
N HIS A 65 -0.42 -42.60 -6.82
CA HIS A 65 0.32 -41.76 -5.89
C HIS A 65 1.06 -40.60 -6.59
N SER A 66 1.68 -40.81 -7.75
CA SER A 66 2.42 -39.73 -8.44
C SER A 66 1.47 -38.70 -9.07
N ILE A 67 0.37 -39.16 -9.66
CA ILE A 67 -0.62 -38.28 -10.29
C ILE A 67 -1.35 -37.45 -9.24
N THR A 68 -1.77 -38.09 -8.14
CA THR A 68 -2.42 -37.38 -7.04
C THR A 68 -1.48 -36.36 -6.39
N ALA A 69 -0.16 -36.63 -6.32
CA ALA A 69 0.81 -35.65 -5.85
C ALA A 69 0.88 -34.41 -6.76
N VAL A 70 0.95 -34.59 -8.08
CA VAL A 70 0.96 -33.46 -9.04
C VAL A 70 -0.36 -32.69 -9.00
N LEU A 71 -1.50 -33.39 -9.04
CA LEU A 71 -2.82 -32.74 -8.98
C LEU A 71 -3.03 -31.99 -7.67
N SER A 72 -2.60 -32.56 -6.53
CA SER A 72 -2.65 -31.86 -5.24
C SER A 72 -1.82 -30.59 -5.23
N ALA A 73 -0.61 -30.62 -5.81
CA ALA A 73 0.23 -29.44 -5.93
C ALA A 73 -0.45 -28.36 -6.78
N VAL A 74 -0.99 -28.72 -7.95
CA VAL A 74 -1.72 -27.78 -8.82
C VAL A 74 -2.85 -27.10 -8.05
N ILE A 75 -3.71 -27.86 -7.37
CA ILE A 75 -4.85 -27.32 -6.60
C ILE A 75 -4.37 -26.40 -5.47
N VAL A 76 -3.35 -26.81 -4.71
CA VAL A 76 -2.80 -26.05 -3.57
C VAL A 76 -2.23 -24.70 -4.01
N PHE A 77 -1.56 -24.65 -5.17
CA PHE A 77 -1.03 -23.40 -5.72
C PHE A 77 -2.11 -22.57 -6.42
N THR A 78 -3.15 -23.18 -6.98
CA THR A 78 -4.34 -22.43 -7.43
C THR A 78 -5.02 -21.73 -6.25
N ILE A 79 -5.20 -22.42 -5.12
CA ILE A 79 -5.74 -21.82 -3.89
C ILE A 79 -4.85 -20.65 -3.45
N LEU A 80 -3.53 -20.86 -3.41
CA LEU A 80 -2.57 -19.83 -3.03
C LEU A 80 -2.64 -18.60 -3.95
N LYS A 81 -2.85 -18.78 -5.27
CA LYS A 81 -3.06 -17.67 -6.21
C LYS A 81 -4.28 -16.84 -5.85
N CYS A 82 -5.37 -17.48 -5.45
CA CYS A 82 -6.62 -16.79 -5.13
C CYS A 82 -6.54 -15.99 -3.82
N ILE A 83 -5.74 -16.43 -2.85
CA ILE A 83 -5.76 -15.86 -1.50
C ILE A 83 -4.50 -15.07 -1.12
N GLY A 84 -3.36 -15.34 -1.76
CA GLY A 84 -2.05 -14.87 -1.26
C GLY A 84 -1.08 -14.31 -2.28
N PHE A 85 -1.30 -14.50 -3.59
CA PHE A 85 -0.39 -14.00 -4.63
C PHE A 85 -1.09 -13.11 -5.66
N GLY A 86 -0.78 -11.81 -5.62
CA GLY A 86 -1.31 -10.79 -6.55
C GLY A 86 -0.65 -10.76 -7.93
N TRP A 87 0.31 -11.64 -8.22
CA TRP A 87 1.05 -11.61 -9.50
C TRP A 87 0.16 -11.84 -10.72
N PRO A 88 0.57 -11.33 -11.91
CA PRO A 88 -0.12 -11.64 -13.16
C PRO A 88 -0.29 -13.16 -13.34
N THR A 89 -1.49 -13.59 -13.72
CA THR A 89 -1.86 -15.02 -13.75
C THR A 89 -0.90 -15.84 -14.60
N LEU A 90 -0.51 -15.35 -15.77
CA LEU A 90 0.42 -16.04 -16.66
C LEU A 90 1.79 -16.23 -15.99
N PHE A 91 2.34 -15.15 -15.42
CA PHE A 91 3.64 -15.16 -14.75
C PHE A 91 3.67 -16.14 -13.57
N TYR A 92 2.66 -16.07 -12.70
CA TYR A 92 2.53 -16.99 -11.57
C TYR A 92 2.42 -18.45 -12.03
N THR A 93 1.57 -18.70 -13.04
CA THR A 93 1.34 -20.06 -13.54
C THR A 93 2.62 -20.66 -14.11
N CYS A 94 3.41 -19.89 -14.88
CA CYS A 94 4.69 -20.35 -15.41
C CYS A 94 5.66 -20.77 -14.29
N ILE A 95 5.78 -19.98 -13.23
CA ILE A 95 6.66 -20.26 -12.09
C ILE A 95 6.25 -21.54 -11.37
N ILE A 96 4.95 -21.70 -11.09
CA ILE A 96 4.43 -22.90 -10.42
C ILE A 96 4.60 -24.14 -11.30
N VAL A 97 4.33 -24.04 -12.60
CA VAL A 97 4.52 -25.16 -13.54
C VAL A 97 5.99 -25.59 -13.58
N ILE A 98 6.93 -24.65 -13.69
CA ILE A 98 8.37 -24.95 -13.66
C ILE A 98 8.75 -25.62 -12.32
N GLY A 99 8.26 -25.11 -11.19
CA GLY A 99 8.52 -25.68 -9.87
C GLY A 99 7.98 -27.12 -9.70
N ILE A 100 6.76 -27.39 -10.17
CA ILE A 100 6.17 -28.73 -10.15
C ILE A 100 6.96 -29.67 -11.08
N LEU A 101 7.29 -29.21 -12.29
CA LEU A 101 8.08 -29.99 -13.24
C LEU A 101 9.47 -30.31 -12.69
N LEU A 102 10.11 -29.37 -11.97
CA LEU A 102 11.39 -29.60 -11.29
C LEU A 102 11.27 -30.72 -10.25
N CYS A 103 10.19 -30.73 -9.46
CA CYS A 103 9.91 -31.83 -8.53
C CYS A 103 9.76 -33.18 -9.26
N VAL A 104 9.08 -33.18 -10.42
CA VAL A 104 8.94 -34.38 -11.27
C VAL A 104 10.29 -34.83 -11.83
N ALA A 105 11.13 -33.91 -12.33
CA ALA A 105 12.45 -34.23 -12.87
C ALA A 105 13.39 -34.82 -11.80
N LEU A 106 13.43 -34.19 -10.62
CA LEU A 106 14.18 -34.70 -9.47
C LEU A 106 13.71 -36.11 -9.08
N TYR A 107 12.40 -36.34 -9.03
CA TYR A 107 11.83 -37.65 -8.72
C TYR A 107 12.20 -38.70 -9.78
N GLN A 108 12.07 -38.39 -11.07
CA GLN A 108 12.42 -39.31 -12.16
C GLN A 108 13.92 -39.66 -12.16
N PHE A 109 14.79 -38.69 -11.90
CA PHE A 109 16.23 -38.92 -11.77
C PHE A 109 16.57 -39.80 -10.55
N GLN A 110 15.87 -39.60 -9.42
CA GLN A 110 16.02 -40.46 -8.24
C GLN A 110 15.53 -41.90 -8.48
N LEU A 111 14.54 -42.10 -9.36
CA LEU A 111 14.05 -43.43 -9.73
C LEU A 111 14.98 -44.13 -10.72
N LYS A 112 15.43 -43.42 -11.77
CA LYS A 112 16.30 -43.95 -12.83
C LYS A 112 17.36 -42.92 -13.22
N ARG A 113 18.61 -43.20 -12.85
CA ARG A 113 19.78 -42.37 -13.19
C ARG A 113 20.29 -42.68 -14.59
N ASN A 114 19.63 -42.13 -15.61
CA ASN A 114 20.05 -42.24 -17.01
C ASN A 114 20.27 -40.85 -17.63
N LEU A 115 20.85 -40.82 -18.84
CA LEU A 115 21.18 -39.58 -19.54
C LEU A 115 19.95 -38.70 -19.79
N LEU A 116 18.82 -39.30 -20.18
CA LEU A 116 17.57 -38.58 -20.47
C LEU A 116 17.02 -37.86 -19.23
N ASN A 117 16.92 -38.55 -18.09
CA ASN A 117 16.46 -37.96 -16.84
C ASN A 117 17.46 -36.94 -16.28
N GLY A 118 18.77 -37.17 -16.49
CA GLY A 118 19.80 -36.20 -16.15
C GLY A 118 19.68 -34.92 -16.98
N ALA A 119 19.51 -35.04 -18.30
CA ALA A 119 19.29 -33.92 -19.20
C ALA A 119 18.00 -33.16 -18.86
N PHE A 120 16.90 -33.87 -18.61
CA PHE A 120 15.64 -33.26 -18.19
C PHE A 120 15.78 -32.46 -16.89
N LEU A 121 16.48 -33.02 -15.89
CA LEU A 121 16.77 -32.31 -14.64
C LEU A 121 17.64 -31.07 -14.87
N LEU A 122 18.70 -31.17 -15.68
CA LEU A 122 19.58 -30.03 -15.99
C LEU A 122 18.83 -28.91 -16.72
N ILE A 123 17.95 -29.24 -17.66
CA ILE A 123 17.11 -28.26 -18.35
C ILE A 123 16.22 -27.52 -17.35
N LEU A 124 15.57 -28.22 -16.42
CA LEU A 124 14.71 -27.57 -15.43
C LEU A 124 15.48 -26.80 -14.36
N LEU A 125 16.67 -27.25 -13.97
CA LEU A 125 17.57 -26.47 -13.12
C LEU A 125 18.01 -25.18 -13.82
N GLY A 126 18.37 -25.25 -15.10
CA GLY A 126 18.71 -24.09 -15.92
C GLY A 126 17.53 -23.12 -16.04
N GLY A 127 16.33 -23.62 -16.32
CA GLY A 127 15.11 -22.81 -16.38
C GLY A 127 14.76 -22.16 -15.04
N THR A 128 14.88 -22.91 -13.94
CA THR A 128 14.68 -22.37 -12.57
C THR A 128 15.72 -21.30 -12.25
N GLY A 129 16.99 -21.53 -12.60
CA GLY A 129 18.07 -20.56 -12.44
C GLY A 129 17.82 -19.29 -13.25
N TYR A 130 17.31 -19.41 -14.48
CA TYR A 130 16.93 -18.26 -15.29
C TYR A 130 15.77 -17.47 -14.67
N VAL A 131 14.74 -18.14 -14.14
CA VAL A 131 13.63 -17.48 -13.42
C VAL A 131 14.15 -16.71 -12.21
N LEU A 132 15.02 -17.33 -11.40
CA LEU A 132 15.62 -16.66 -10.24
C LEU A 132 16.50 -15.48 -10.65
N PHE A 133 17.28 -15.61 -11.73
CA PHE A 133 18.07 -14.52 -12.29
C PHE A 133 17.18 -13.37 -12.78
N ALA A 134 16.09 -13.67 -13.49
CA ALA A 134 15.14 -12.66 -13.95
C ALA A 134 14.47 -11.94 -12.77
N LEU A 135 14.08 -12.67 -11.72
CA LEU A 135 13.51 -12.11 -10.49
C LEU A 135 14.51 -11.30 -9.64
N ALA A 136 15.82 -11.56 -9.78
CA ALA A 136 16.87 -10.81 -9.10
C ALA A 136 17.19 -9.47 -9.78
N ASN A 137 16.79 -9.29 -11.04
CA ASN A 137 16.95 -8.05 -11.78
C ASN A 137 15.71 -7.17 -11.67
N SER A 138 15.88 -5.85 -11.76
CA SER A 138 14.77 -4.86 -11.71
C SER A 138 13.80 -4.94 -12.90
N GLY A 139 14.02 -5.86 -13.83
CA GLY A 139 13.27 -5.95 -15.09
C GLY A 139 13.67 -4.86 -16.09
N SER A 140 12.85 -4.72 -17.12
CA SER A 140 12.92 -3.66 -18.13
C SER A 140 11.53 -3.05 -18.27
N ASP A 141 11.43 -1.76 -18.55
CA ASP A 141 10.15 -1.11 -18.78
C ASP A 141 9.48 -1.69 -20.04
N PRO A 142 8.36 -2.43 -19.93
CA PRO A 142 7.69 -3.02 -21.08
C PRO A 142 7.08 -1.96 -22.01
N TYR A 143 6.94 -0.73 -21.52
CA TYR A 143 6.38 0.40 -22.24
C TYR A 143 7.44 1.36 -22.77
N GLU A 144 8.74 1.03 -22.68
CA GLU A 144 9.82 1.87 -23.21
C GLU A 144 9.59 2.31 -24.67
N LYS A 145 8.90 1.48 -25.46
CA LYS A 145 8.51 1.75 -26.85
C LYS A 145 7.13 2.39 -27.04
N GLU A 146 6.29 2.37 -26.00
CA GLU A 146 4.91 2.87 -25.99
C GLU A 146 4.78 4.23 -25.28
N VAL A 147 5.81 4.70 -24.57
CA VAL A 147 5.86 6.08 -24.09
C VAL A 147 5.70 7.00 -25.29
N PRO A 148 4.63 7.83 -25.35
CA PRO A 148 4.39 8.70 -26.49
C PRO A 148 5.61 9.58 -26.75
N LEU A 149 5.84 9.89 -28.03
CA LEU A 149 6.90 10.74 -28.57
C LEU A 149 7.12 12.11 -27.87
N ALA A 150 6.30 12.50 -26.89
CA ALA A 150 6.53 13.66 -26.02
C ALA A 150 7.85 13.58 -25.22
N PHE A 151 8.41 12.38 -25.03
CA PHE A 151 9.75 12.16 -24.47
C PHE A 151 10.67 11.36 -25.40
N ALA A 152 10.25 11.09 -26.64
CA ALA A 152 11.20 10.59 -27.62
C ALA A 152 12.29 11.64 -27.76
N HIS A 153 13.54 11.20 -27.65
CA HIS A 153 14.73 12.01 -27.87
C HIS A 153 14.75 12.58 -29.30
N GLU A 154 13.86 13.52 -29.62
CA GLU A 154 14.25 14.54 -30.58
C GLU A 154 15.29 15.39 -29.87
N ASN A 155 16.51 15.37 -30.41
CA ASN A 155 17.61 16.23 -29.99
C ASN A 155 17.33 17.75 -30.19
N SER A 156 16.07 18.11 -30.44
CA SER A 156 15.55 19.48 -30.39
C SER A 156 15.23 19.83 -28.93
N PHE A 157 16.29 19.88 -28.09
CA PHE A 157 16.22 20.72 -26.90
C PHE A 157 15.73 22.12 -27.34
N PRO A 158 14.85 22.79 -26.58
CA PRO A 158 14.44 24.15 -26.89
C PRO A 158 15.68 25.03 -27.14
N PRO A 159 15.58 26.02 -28.07
CA PRO A 159 16.71 26.87 -28.44
C PRO A 159 17.25 27.58 -27.19
N GLU A 160 18.55 27.38 -26.94
CA GLU A 160 19.29 27.65 -25.70
C GLU A 160 18.73 26.98 -24.43
N PRO A 161 19.59 26.39 -23.57
CA PRO A 161 19.16 25.93 -22.26
C PRO A 161 18.67 27.15 -21.49
N VAL A 162 17.35 27.30 -21.40
CA VAL A 162 16.75 28.22 -20.44
C VAL A 162 17.38 27.84 -19.10
N PRO A 163 18.07 28.77 -18.40
CA PRO A 163 18.71 28.48 -17.13
C PRO A 163 17.64 28.31 -16.06
N ILE A 164 16.91 27.19 -16.12
CA ILE A 164 15.94 26.79 -15.12
C ILE A 164 16.77 26.21 -13.99
N GLN A 165 16.76 26.90 -12.85
CA GLN A 165 17.34 26.38 -11.63
C GLN A 165 16.67 25.04 -11.30
N ASN A 166 17.47 24.06 -10.87
CA ASN A 166 16.97 22.72 -10.55
C ASN A 166 15.74 22.80 -9.60
N PRO A 167 14.56 22.33 -10.01
CA PRO A 167 13.35 22.41 -9.19
C PRO A 167 13.43 21.54 -7.92
N ALA A 168 14.41 20.64 -7.82
CA ALA A 168 14.70 19.88 -6.60
C ALA A 168 15.78 20.52 -5.70
N ALA A 169 16.37 21.66 -6.08
CA ALA A 169 17.36 22.34 -5.24
C ALA A 169 16.71 22.90 -3.97
N PRO A 170 17.29 22.68 -2.77
CA PRO A 170 16.79 23.27 -1.53
C PRO A 170 16.73 24.81 -1.60
N GLY A 171 15.78 25.40 -0.89
CA GLY A 171 15.71 26.85 -0.69
C GLY A 171 16.59 27.33 0.47
N THR A 172 16.39 28.59 0.88
CA THR A 172 17.23 29.27 1.87
C THR A 172 16.72 29.17 3.31
N PHE A 173 15.48 28.71 3.53
CA PHE A 173 14.90 28.60 4.86
C PHE A 173 15.40 27.34 5.57
N THR A 174 15.74 27.48 6.86
CA THR A 174 15.89 26.34 7.77
C THR A 174 14.51 25.71 8.01
N VAL A 175 14.46 24.38 8.06
CA VAL A 175 13.21 23.63 8.20
C VAL A 175 13.08 23.10 9.63
N LYS A 176 11.95 23.41 10.27
CA LYS A 176 11.52 22.84 11.55
C LYS A 176 10.49 21.74 11.29
N THR A 177 10.68 20.58 11.92
CA THR A 177 9.75 19.45 11.81
C THR A 177 9.09 19.13 13.13
N PHE A 178 7.80 18.75 13.09
CA PHE A 178 7.04 18.29 14.25
C PHE A 178 5.77 17.58 13.80
N THR A 179 5.09 16.90 14.74
CA THR A 179 3.76 16.32 14.51
C THR A 179 2.71 17.04 15.35
N TYR A 180 1.48 17.01 14.86
CA TYR A 180 0.29 17.32 15.66
C TYR A 180 -0.69 16.15 15.56
N GLY A 181 -1.56 16.01 16.55
CA GLY A 181 -2.51 14.89 16.59
C GLY A 181 -3.32 14.82 17.87
N SER A 182 -4.20 13.82 17.96
CA SER A 182 -5.04 13.59 19.15
C SER A 182 -4.24 13.30 20.43
N GLY A 183 -3.03 12.75 20.27
CA GLY A 183 -2.20 12.31 21.39
C GLY A 183 -2.67 11.00 22.02
N THR A 184 -3.56 10.26 21.36
CA THR A 184 -4.15 9.00 21.86
C THR A 184 -3.94 7.82 20.91
N ASP A 185 -3.09 7.97 19.89
CA ASP A 185 -2.80 6.90 18.95
C ASP A 185 -2.14 5.70 19.66
N VAL A 186 -2.73 4.51 19.56
CA VAL A 186 -2.24 3.31 20.24
C VAL A 186 -1.17 2.55 19.47
N GLN A 187 -0.95 2.92 18.20
CA GLN A 187 -0.03 2.23 17.31
C GLN A 187 1.24 3.04 17.01
N ARG A 188 1.15 4.37 17.07
CA ARG A 188 2.18 5.31 16.60
C ARG A 188 2.58 6.28 17.72
N GLU A 189 3.86 6.28 18.08
CA GLU A 189 4.39 7.13 19.16
C GLU A 189 4.31 8.62 18.78
N GLU A 190 4.57 8.92 17.50
CA GLU A 190 4.59 10.26 16.94
C GLU A 190 3.22 10.97 16.99
N PHE A 191 2.12 10.21 17.04
CA PHE A 191 0.74 10.72 17.18
C PHE A 191 0.13 10.47 18.56
N SER A 192 0.92 9.95 19.49
CA SER A 192 0.57 9.83 20.92
C SER A 192 1.39 10.78 21.78
N THR A 193 2.48 10.33 22.37
CA THR A 193 3.34 11.15 23.24
C THR A 193 4.23 12.12 22.46
N GLY A 194 4.48 11.84 21.17
CA GLY A 194 5.34 12.66 20.30
C GLY A 194 4.68 13.91 19.72
N VAL A 195 3.37 14.12 19.92
CA VAL A 195 2.68 15.29 19.35
C VAL A 195 3.14 16.58 20.02
N LYS A 196 3.50 17.57 19.21
CA LYS A 196 3.83 18.90 19.70
C LYS A 196 2.57 19.70 20.04
N PHE A 197 1.56 19.62 19.18
CA PHE A 197 0.27 20.27 19.37
C PHE A 197 -0.84 19.23 19.39
N LYS A 198 -1.66 19.25 20.44
CA LYS A 198 -2.82 18.38 20.53
C LYS A 198 -4.00 18.94 19.74
N THR A 199 -4.69 18.08 19.02
CA THR A 199 -5.92 18.39 18.28
C THR A 199 -7.13 17.69 18.89
N THR A 200 -8.32 18.25 18.65
CA THR A 200 -9.56 17.50 18.91
C THR A 200 -9.82 16.50 17.78
N THR A 201 -10.70 15.54 18.04
CA THR A 201 -11.22 14.63 17.01
C THR A 201 -12.42 15.24 16.29
N VAL A 202 -12.77 14.67 15.15
CA VAL A 202 -13.94 15.06 14.34
C VAL A 202 -14.84 13.85 14.03
N ASP A 203 -16.15 14.07 13.99
CA ASP A 203 -17.12 13.01 13.68
C ASP A 203 -17.31 12.90 12.16
N GLY A 204 -16.73 11.86 11.56
CA GLY A 204 -16.83 11.56 10.14
C GLY A 204 -17.93 10.57 9.77
N SER A 205 -18.80 10.16 10.70
CA SER A 205 -19.75 9.06 10.51
C SER A 205 -20.71 9.27 9.32
N LEU A 206 -21.10 10.53 9.07
CA LEU A 206 -21.93 10.91 7.93
C LEU A 206 -21.19 10.79 6.59
N LEU A 207 -19.87 10.96 6.59
CA LEU A 207 -19.05 10.96 5.38
C LEU A 207 -18.59 9.56 4.98
N ILE A 208 -18.73 8.57 5.86
CA ILE A 208 -18.35 7.18 5.60
C ILE A 208 -19.40 6.16 6.11
N PRO A 209 -20.62 6.13 5.55
CA PRO A 209 -21.65 5.18 5.96
C PRO A 209 -21.26 3.70 5.76
N ASP A 210 -20.22 3.44 4.96
CA ASP A 210 -19.62 2.13 4.77
C ASP A 210 -18.69 1.69 5.92
N TRP A 211 -18.46 2.53 6.94
CA TRP A 211 -17.79 2.18 8.20
C TRP A 211 -18.72 1.36 9.11
N LYS A 212 -18.97 0.11 8.71
CA LYS A 212 -19.88 -0.80 9.41
C LYS A 212 -19.39 -2.24 9.42
N ASP A 213 -20.13 -3.09 10.13
CA ASP A 213 -19.94 -4.54 10.17
C ASP A 213 -18.51 -4.96 10.57
N LYS A 214 -17.94 -5.94 9.85
CA LYS A 214 -16.59 -6.46 10.09
C LYS A 214 -15.51 -5.39 9.86
N LYS A 215 -15.70 -4.47 8.90
CA LYS A 215 -14.75 -3.38 8.63
C LYS A 215 -14.61 -2.48 9.85
N LYS A 216 -15.74 -2.04 10.41
CA LYS A 216 -15.80 -1.26 11.67
C LYS A 216 -15.07 -2.01 12.79
N LYS A 217 -15.51 -3.24 13.10
CA LYS A 217 -14.97 -4.02 14.21
C LYS A 217 -13.45 -4.20 14.18
N TRP A 218 -12.89 -4.54 13.02
CA TRP A 218 -11.44 -4.76 12.91
C TRP A 218 -10.65 -3.45 12.94
N ARG A 219 -11.13 -2.40 12.25
CA ARG A 219 -10.44 -1.11 12.21
C ARG A 219 -10.41 -0.44 13.58
N GLU A 220 -11.53 -0.41 14.29
CA GLU A 220 -11.61 0.22 15.60
C GLU A 220 -10.79 -0.52 16.65
N ARG A 221 -10.73 -1.85 16.55
CA ARG A 221 -9.85 -2.65 17.41
C ARG A 221 -8.37 -2.32 17.17
N TYR A 222 -8.00 -2.07 15.92
CA TYR A 222 -6.62 -1.74 15.57
C TYR A 222 -6.28 -0.29 15.97
N TRP A 223 -7.09 0.68 15.53
CA TRP A 223 -6.80 2.10 15.72
C TRP A 223 -7.14 2.65 17.11
N GLY A 224 -8.05 2.00 17.84
CA GLY A 224 -8.54 2.49 19.12
C GLY A 224 -9.61 3.58 19.03
N PHE A 225 -10.04 3.96 17.83
CA PHE A 225 -11.11 4.94 17.59
C PHE A 225 -12.01 4.53 16.41
N GLY A 226 -13.23 5.09 16.39
CA GLY A 226 -14.23 4.90 15.34
C GLY A 226 -14.44 6.13 14.45
N ALA A 227 -15.36 6.02 13.49
CA ALA A 227 -15.70 7.11 12.58
C ALA A 227 -16.23 8.36 13.30
N GLU A 228 -16.74 8.18 14.51
CA GLU A 228 -17.22 9.23 15.41
C GLU A 228 -16.09 10.08 15.98
N ASN A 229 -14.82 9.63 15.88
CA ASN A 229 -13.67 10.23 16.54
C ASN A 229 -12.41 10.20 15.65
N PHE A 230 -12.52 10.60 14.37
CA PHE A 230 -11.34 10.67 13.52
C PHE A 230 -10.32 11.69 14.06
N PRO A 231 -9.05 11.30 14.22
CA PRO A 231 -8.02 12.21 14.69
C PRO A 231 -7.57 13.14 13.56
N LEU A 232 -7.26 14.38 13.90
CA LEU A 232 -6.57 15.30 13.00
C LEU A 232 -5.07 15.16 13.24
N ASN A 233 -4.46 14.14 12.63
CA ASN A 233 -3.03 13.85 12.70
C ASN A 233 -2.28 14.39 11.46
N GLY A 234 -1.11 14.98 11.66
CA GLY A 234 -0.27 15.42 10.55
C GLY A 234 1.19 15.62 10.90
N ARG A 235 2.07 15.36 9.92
CA ARG A 235 3.51 15.65 9.99
C ARG A 235 3.79 16.98 9.31
N VAL A 236 4.47 17.87 10.01
CA VAL A 236 4.71 19.24 9.56
C VAL A 236 6.18 19.44 9.24
N TYR A 237 6.42 20.09 8.11
CA TYR A 237 7.70 20.66 7.69
C TYR A 237 7.45 22.16 7.49
N MET A 238 8.06 22.99 8.33
CA MET A 238 7.77 24.41 8.40
C MET A 238 9.04 25.25 8.24
N PRO A 239 9.05 26.29 7.38
CA PRO A 239 10.12 27.26 7.35
C PRO A 239 10.24 27.98 8.70
N GLU A 240 11.45 28.13 9.20
CA GLU A 240 11.71 29.04 10.32
C GLU A 240 11.63 30.50 9.87
N GLY A 241 10.90 31.33 10.62
CA GLY A 241 10.77 32.76 10.35
C GLY A 241 9.46 33.35 10.84
N ASP A 242 9.22 34.61 10.47
CA ASP A 242 8.06 35.36 10.95
C ASP A 242 6.75 35.04 10.23
N GLY A 243 6.81 34.55 8.99
CA GLY A 243 5.63 34.31 8.17
C GLY A 243 4.93 35.61 7.76
N PRO A 244 3.65 35.55 7.33
CA PRO A 244 2.90 34.32 7.10
C PRO A 244 3.45 33.55 5.89
N PHE A 245 3.41 32.22 5.97
CA PHE A 245 3.84 31.35 4.87
C PHE A 245 2.63 30.66 4.23
N PRO A 246 2.61 30.47 2.90
CA PRO A 246 1.61 29.62 2.25
C PRO A 246 1.70 28.18 2.79
N ILE A 247 0.59 27.45 2.74
CA ILE A 247 0.49 26.09 3.26
C ILE A 247 0.09 25.08 2.18
N THR A 248 0.76 23.95 2.18
CA THR A 248 0.47 22.78 1.35
C THR A 248 0.02 21.62 2.23
N LEU A 249 -1.17 21.07 1.97
CA LEU A 249 -1.55 19.77 2.51
C LEU A 249 -1.25 18.68 1.48
N ILE A 250 -0.58 17.63 1.91
CA ILE A 250 -0.21 16.48 1.10
C ILE A 250 -0.91 15.24 1.68
N VAL A 251 -1.55 14.46 0.83
CA VAL A 251 -2.21 13.21 1.24
C VAL A 251 -1.82 12.05 0.35
N HIS A 252 -1.50 10.93 0.97
CA HIS A 252 -1.10 9.73 0.25
C HIS A 252 -2.31 8.97 -0.32
N GLY A 253 -2.06 8.18 -1.36
CA GLY A 253 -3.02 7.23 -1.91
C GLY A 253 -3.27 6.02 -1.03
N ASN A 254 -4.08 5.10 -1.55
CA ASN A 254 -4.41 3.86 -0.85
C ASN A 254 -3.15 3.01 -0.63
N HIS A 255 -2.88 2.71 0.64
CA HIS A 255 -1.87 1.75 1.06
C HIS A 255 -2.50 0.68 1.97
N SER A 256 -1.73 -0.19 2.60
CA SER A 256 -2.24 -0.96 3.73
C SER A 256 -2.40 -0.03 4.93
N MET A 257 -3.55 -0.03 5.61
CA MET A 257 -3.76 0.83 6.79
C MET A 257 -2.75 0.60 7.94
N ILE A 258 -2.07 -0.55 7.95
CA ILE A 258 -1.10 -0.92 8.99
C ILE A 258 0.37 -0.73 8.56
N ASP A 259 0.57 -0.20 7.36
CA ASP A 259 1.88 0.15 6.81
C ASP A 259 1.80 1.62 6.39
N TYR A 260 2.17 2.50 7.31
CA TYR A 260 1.72 3.88 7.31
C TYR A 260 2.41 4.70 6.21
N SER A 261 1.61 5.37 5.38
CA SER A 261 2.11 6.09 4.21
C SER A 261 2.31 7.59 4.42
N ASP A 262 1.91 8.14 5.56
CA ASP A 262 1.96 9.57 5.87
C ASP A 262 3.38 10.13 6.01
N ASP A 263 4.40 9.29 6.26
CA ASP A 263 5.81 9.71 6.29
C ASP A 263 6.45 9.78 4.88
N GLY A 264 5.81 9.19 3.87
CA GLY A 264 6.39 8.99 2.53
C GLY A 264 6.73 10.29 1.77
N TYR A 265 6.15 11.42 2.15
CA TYR A 265 6.39 12.72 1.51
C TYR A 265 7.38 13.62 2.26
N GLY A 266 8.10 13.11 3.25
CA GLY A 266 9.00 13.94 4.05
C GLY A 266 10.09 14.66 3.24
N TYR A 267 10.59 14.05 2.16
CA TYR A 267 11.54 14.71 1.26
C TYR A 267 10.92 15.92 0.56
N LEU A 268 9.68 15.80 0.08
CA LEU A 268 8.95 16.87 -0.59
C LEU A 268 8.56 17.95 0.42
N GLY A 269 8.13 17.55 1.61
CA GLY A 269 7.83 18.46 2.71
C GLY A 269 9.03 19.31 3.10
N ASN A 270 10.21 18.71 3.26
CA ASN A 270 11.46 19.45 3.51
C ASN A 270 11.81 20.40 2.37
N LEU A 271 11.68 19.97 1.11
CA LEU A 271 11.97 20.82 -0.04
C LEU A 271 11.06 22.05 -0.09
N LEU A 272 9.74 21.85 0.05
CA LEU A 272 8.76 22.94 0.06
C LEU A 272 8.99 23.89 1.23
N ALA A 273 9.23 23.36 2.44
CA ALA A 273 9.53 24.15 3.63
C ALA A 273 10.80 24.97 3.46
N SER A 274 11.88 24.40 2.90
CA SER A 274 13.12 25.13 2.64
C SER A 274 12.93 26.31 1.68
N ARG A 275 11.85 26.28 0.88
CA ARG A 275 11.46 27.34 -0.08
C ARG A 275 10.38 28.27 0.46
N GLY A 276 10.08 28.22 1.76
CA GLY A 276 9.13 29.14 2.40
C GLY A 276 7.66 28.70 2.29
N ILE A 277 7.38 27.41 2.09
CA ILE A 277 6.02 26.85 2.03
C ILE A 277 5.85 25.84 3.15
N ILE A 278 4.90 26.06 4.07
CA ILE A 278 4.57 25.06 5.09
C ILE A 278 4.03 23.83 4.38
N ALA A 279 4.59 22.65 4.66
CA ALA A 279 4.09 21.39 4.11
C ALA A 279 3.61 20.48 5.24
N VAL A 280 2.42 19.93 5.06
CA VAL A 280 1.80 19.03 6.03
C VAL A 280 1.41 17.74 5.33
N SER A 281 2.03 16.63 5.71
CA SER A 281 1.57 15.31 5.28
C SER A 281 0.48 14.84 6.24
N VAL A 282 -0.74 14.73 5.71
CA VAL A 282 -1.96 14.41 6.46
C VAL A 282 -2.11 12.90 6.59
N ASP A 283 -2.39 12.45 7.82
CA ASP A 283 -2.62 11.04 8.12
C ASP A 283 -4.08 10.65 7.87
N GLU A 284 -4.30 9.85 6.82
CA GLU A 284 -5.58 9.20 6.52
C GLU A 284 -5.47 7.67 6.51
N ASN A 285 -4.46 7.10 7.17
CA ASN A 285 -4.20 5.66 7.10
C ASN A 285 -5.39 4.84 7.58
N PHE A 286 -6.21 5.37 8.49
CA PHE A 286 -7.41 4.69 8.97
C PHE A 286 -8.51 4.52 7.91
N LEU A 287 -8.43 5.26 6.80
CA LEU A 287 -9.31 5.14 5.62
C LEU A 287 -8.71 4.25 4.51
N ASN A 288 -7.49 3.75 4.67
CA ASN A 288 -6.84 2.86 3.71
C ASN A 288 -7.42 1.44 3.71
N GLY A 289 -7.23 0.74 2.59
CA GLY A 289 -7.58 -0.68 2.44
C GLY A 289 -6.73 -1.60 3.34
N HIS A 290 -7.28 -2.78 3.63
CA HIS A 290 -6.58 -3.85 4.34
C HIS A 290 -7.20 -5.20 4.03
N TRP A 291 -6.59 -6.32 4.45
CA TRP A 291 -7.19 -7.65 4.30
C TRP A 291 -8.55 -7.75 4.99
N SER A 292 -8.76 -6.96 6.06
CA SER A 292 -10.04 -6.88 6.80
C SER A 292 -11.12 -6.09 6.06
N GLY A 293 -10.76 -5.38 4.98
CA GLY A 293 -11.67 -4.77 4.03
C GLY A 293 -11.12 -3.50 3.39
N ASP A 294 -11.79 -3.08 2.31
CA ASP A 294 -11.59 -1.82 1.62
C ASP A 294 -12.94 -1.12 1.46
N PHE A 295 -12.92 0.20 1.35
CA PHE A 295 -14.09 1.03 1.07
C PHE A 295 -14.32 1.21 -0.45
N ARG A 296 -13.34 0.83 -1.29
CA ARG A 296 -13.45 0.79 -2.76
C ARG A 296 -13.83 2.15 -3.35
N GLY A 297 -13.25 3.23 -2.83
CA GLY A 297 -13.49 4.62 -3.26
C GLY A 297 -14.60 5.32 -2.49
N LYS A 298 -15.41 4.60 -1.71
CA LYS A 298 -16.49 5.23 -0.93
C LYS A 298 -16.01 6.03 0.29
N GLU A 299 -14.72 5.96 0.59
CA GLU A 299 -14.08 6.77 1.63
C GLU A 299 -13.67 8.16 1.14
N MET A 300 -13.73 8.43 -0.18
CA MET A 300 -13.29 9.72 -0.75
C MET A 300 -13.97 10.94 -0.13
N PRO A 301 -15.29 10.93 0.16
CA PRO A 301 -15.93 12.05 0.84
C PRO A 301 -15.30 12.37 2.20
N ALA A 302 -14.99 11.35 3.00
CA ALA A 302 -14.38 11.51 4.32
C ALA A 302 -12.94 12.04 4.21
N ARG A 303 -12.15 11.53 3.27
CA ARG A 303 -10.78 12.01 3.00
C ARG A 303 -10.76 13.49 2.61
N ALA A 304 -11.57 13.85 1.62
CA ALA A 304 -11.69 15.22 1.15
C ALA A 304 -12.11 16.19 2.26
N TRP A 305 -13.07 15.78 3.10
CA TRP A 305 -13.52 16.56 4.24
C TRP A 305 -12.45 16.69 5.33
N LEU A 306 -11.68 15.63 5.61
CA LEU A 306 -10.59 15.66 6.60
C LEU A 306 -9.53 16.69 6.23
N LEU A 307 -9.12 16.79 4.96
CA LEU A 307 -8.20 17.84 4.50
C LEU A 307 -8.68 19.26 4.88
N LEU A 308 -9.97 19.54 4.70
CA LEU A 308 -10.57 20.82 5.05
C LEU A 308 -10.69 21.00 6.58
N LYS A 309 -10.94 19.93 7.33
CA LYS A 309 -10.89 19.94 8.80
C LYS A 309 -9.49 20.23 9.33
N HIS A 310 -8.45 19.75 8.66
CA HIS A 310 -7.07 20.13 8.97
C HIS A 310 -6.84 21.62 8.77
N LEU A 311 -7.27 22.20 7.64
CA LEU A 311 -7.17 23.65 7.42
C LEU A 311 -7.97 24.46 8.46
N GLU A 312 -9.12 23.96 8.91
CA GLU A 312 -9.90 24.56 10.00
C GLU A 312 -9.14 24.57 11.33
N GLN A 313 -8.44 23.48 11.66
CA GLN A 313 -7.57 23.41 12.83
C GLN A 313 -6.39 24.38 12.71
N TRP A 314 -5.77 24.49 11.53
CA TRP A 314 -4.70 25.45 11.27
C TRP A 314 -5.18 26.90 11.37
N ARG A 315 -6.39 27.21 10.88
CA ARG A 315 -7.05 28.52 11.07
C ARG A 315 -7.22 28.85 12.55
N THR A 316 -7.62 27.87 13.35
CA THR A 316 -7.78 28.05 14.79
C THR A 316 -6.45 28.41 15.45
N TRP A 317 -5.38 27.67 15.17
CA TRP A 317 -4.04 27.99 15.70
C TRP A 317 -3.49 29.32 15.20
N ASN A 318 -3.73 29.66 13.94
CA ASN A 318 -3.24 30.89 13.32
C ASN A 318 -3.92 32.14 13.91
N ASN A 319 -5.18 32.02 14.35
CA ASN A 319 -5.97 33.11 14.93
C ASN A 319 -5.92 33.17 16.46
N GLN A 320 -5.32 32.16 17.11
CA GLN A 320 -5.25 32.09 18.56
C GLN A 320 -4.04 32.88 19.07
N GLU A 321 -4.28 34.06 19.65
CA GLU A 321 -3.21 34.84 20.28
C GLU A 321 -2.45 34.02 21.33
N GLY A 322 -1.12 34.15 21.33
CA GLY A 322 -0.22 33.41 22.22
C GLY A 322 0.07 31.96 21.81
N HIS A 323 -0.60 31.42 20.77
CA HIS A 323 -0.20 30.14 20.19
C HIS A 323 1.11 30.28 19.38
N GLU A 324 1.99 29.27 19.39
CA GLU A 324 3.29 29.34 18.68
C GLU A 324 3.12 29.53 17.16
N LEU A 325 1.98 29.09 16.61
CA LEU A 325 1.63 29.22 15.19
C LEU A 325 0.77 30.45 14.88
N ALA A 326 0.53 31.35 15.84
CA ALA A 326 -0.27 32.55 15.63
C ALA A 326 0.34 33.42 14.52
N HIS A 327 -0.49 33.82 13.56
CA HIS A 327 -0.13 34.66 12.40
C HIS A 327 1.00 34.11 11.51
N LYS A 328 1.34 32.82 11.63
CA LYS A 328 2.41 32.20 10.84
C LYS A 328 1.96 31.65 9.48
N VAL A 329 0.65 31.53 9.24
CA VAL A 329 0.10 30.84 8.07
C VAL A 329 -0.76 31.76 7.21
N ASP A 330 -0.50 31.73 5.91
CA ASP A 330 -1.32 32.37 4.89
C ASP A 330 -2.36 31.36 4.36
N LEU A 331 -3.59 31.48 4.85
CA LEU A 331 -4.71 30.62 4.44
C LEU A 331 -5.45 31.12 3.18
N ASP A 332 -4.97 32.22 2.57
CA ASP A 332 -5.41 32.68 1.27
C ASP A 332 -4.57 32.09 0.13
N ASN A 333 -3.44 31.43 0.45
CA ASN A 333 -2.54 30.78 -0.50
C ASN A 333 -2.29 29.32 -0.13
N ILE A 334 -3.25 28.45 -0.48
CA ILE A 334 -3.22 27.02 -0.16
C ILE A 334 -3.03 26.17 -1.40
N LEU A 335 -2.16 25.16 -1.30
CA LEU A 335 -1.99 24.10 -2.28
C LEU A 335 -2.45 22.76 -1.70
N LEU A 336 -3.22 21.98 -2.45
CA LEU A 336 -3.54 20.60 -2.09
C LEU A 336 -2.83 19.64 -3.05
N VAL A 337 -2.13 18.65 -2.50
CA VAL A 337 -1.39 17.64 -3.29
C VAL A 337 -1.81 16.25 -2.86
N GLY A 338 -2.11 15.38 -3.82
CA GLY A 338 -2.46 14.00 -3.51
C GLY A 338 -2.04 13.02 -4.59
N HIS A 339 -1.80 11.77 -4.20
CA HIS A 339 -1.42 10.68 -5.10
C HIS A 339 -2.47 9.57 -5.13
N SER A 340 -2.76 9.01 -6.31
CA SER A 340 -3.76 7.97 -6.51
C SER A 340 -5.10 8.37 -5.87
N ARG A 341 -5.64 7.59 -4.92
CA ARG A 341 -6.84 7.97 -4.14
C ARG A 341 -6.71 9.31 -3.40
N GLY A 342 -5.51 9.69 -2.97
CA GLY A 342 -5.25 11.01 -2.40
C GLY A 342 -5.42 12.12 -3.44
N GLY A 343 -5.08 11.87 -4.70
CA GLY A 343 -5.30 12.79 -5.83
C GLY A 343 -6.78 13.05 -6.09
N GLU A 344 -7.59 11.99 -5.99
CA GLU A 344 -9.05 12.09 -6.02
C GLU A 344 -9.58 12.89 -4.81
N ALA A 345 -9.08 12.59 -3.60
CA ALA A 345 -9.48 13.29 -2.38
C ALA A 345 -9.21 14.81 -2.41
N VAL A 346 -8.03 15.25 -2.86
CA VAL A 346 -7.71 16.69 -2.96
C VAL A 346 -8.57 17.42 -3.98
N SER A 347 -8.94 16.74 -5.07
CA SER A 347 -9.82 17.28 -6.10
C SER A 347 -11.24 17.49 -5.55
N ILE A 348 -11.75 16.52 -4.79
CA ILE A 348 -13.04 16.61 -4.11
C ILE A 348 -13.00 17.67 -3.01
N ALA A 349 -11.90 17.78 -2.25
CA ALA A 349 -11.74 18.79 -1.20
C ALA A 349 -11.85 20.22 -1.77
N ALA A 350 -11.23 20.48 -2.91
CA ALA A 350 -11.37 21.76 -3.60
C ALA A 350 -12.82 22.05 -4.03
N ALA A 351 -13.56 21.01 -4.47
CA ALA A 351 -14.97 21.14 -4.80
C ALA A 351 -15.88 21.32 -3.56
N TYR A 352 -15.52 20.74 -2.41
CA TYR A 352 -16.26 20.90 -1.15
C TYR A 352 -16.05 22.26 -0.50
N ASN A 353 -14.86 22.85 -0.67
CA ASN A 353 -14.47 24.09 -0.01
C ASN A 353 -15.49 25.26 -0.11
N PRO A 354 -16.11 25.56 -1.28
CA PRO A 354 -17.10 26.64 -1.39
C PRO A 354 -18.53 26.23 -1.01
N LEU A 355 -18.80 24.94 -0.75
CA LEU A 355 -20.16 24.47 -0.51
C LEU A 355 -20.59 24.80 0.92
N PRO A 356 -21.90 25.04 1.16
CA PRO A 356 -22.42 25.31 2.50
C PRO A 356 -22.70 24.04 3.31
N TYR A 357 -22.86 22.89 2.65
CA TYR A 357 -23.15 21.60 3.27
C TYR A 357 -22.54 20.44 2.48
N PHE A 358 -22.38 19.29 3.14
CA PHE A 358 -22.02 18.04 2.49
C PHE A 358 -23.05 17.63 1.42
N PRO A 359 -22.63 17.38 0.15
CA PRO A 359 -23.56 17.24 -0.97
C PRO A 359 -24.60 16.12 -0.88
N ASP A 360 -24.28 14.99 -0.23
CA ASP A 360 -25.16 13.81 -0.31
C ASP A 360 -26.43 13.96 0.53
N GLN A 361 -26.30 14.40 1.78
CA GLN A 361 -27.41 14.46 2.75
C GLN A 361 -27.66 15.84 3.32
N ALA A 362 -26.77 16.81 3.07
CA ALA A 362 -26.81 18.17 3.61
C ALA A 362 -26.88 18.27 5.16
N LEU A 363 -26.52 17.20 5.87
CA LEU A 363 -26.54 17.13 7.33
C LEU A 363 -25.26 17.68 7.98
N GLU A 364 -24.13 17.57 7.29
CA GLU A 364 -22.87 18.15 7.74
C GLU A 364 -22.72 19.55 7.15
N LYS A 365 -22.63 20.56 8.01
CA LYS A 365 -22.47 21.96 7.59
C LYS A 365 -21.01 22.26 7.30
N PHE A 366 -20.77 22.92 6.17
CA PHE A 366 -19.45 23.37 5.78
C PHE A 366 -19.28 24.86 6.08
N ASN A 367 -18.11 25.22 6.58
CA ASN A 367 -17.69 26.61 6.81
C ASN A 367 -16.19 26.77 6.53
N PHE A 368 -15.80 26.25 5.37
CA PHE A 368 -14.40 26.17 4.94
C PHE A 368 -13.99 27.45 4.22
N ASN A 369 -14.40 27.63 2.96
CA ASN A 369 -14.13 28.82 2.14
C ASN A 369 -12.67 29.29 2.19
N PHE A 370 -11.71 28.36 2.21
CA PHE A 370 -10.29 28.67 2.23
C PHE A 370 -9.75 29.11 0.87
N GLY A 371 -8.65 29.86 0.84
CA GLY A 371 -8.00 30.30 -0.40
C GLY A 371 -7.18 29.22 -1.09
N ILE A 372 -7.84 28.15 -1.55
CA ILE A 372 -7.20 27.09 -2.34
C ILE A 372 -6.85 27.66 -3.73
N LYS A 373 -5.55 27.75 -4.02
CA LYS A 373 -5.01 28.29 -5.29
C LYS A 373 -4.60 27.20 -6.28
N GLY A 374 -4.29 26.01 -5.79
CA GLY A 374 -3.84 24.91 -6.63
C GLY A 374 -4.25 23.55 -6.09
N VAL A 375 -4.44 22.62 -7.02
CA VAL A 375 -4.67 21.20 -6.77
C VAL A 375 -3.73 20.41 -7.67
N VAL A 376 -2.95 19.51 -7.08
CA VAL A 376 -2.04 18.60 -7.79
C VAL A 376 -2.49 17.17 -7.49
N ALA A 377 -3.08 16.52 -8.48
CA ALA A 377 -3.47 15.12 -8.41
C ALA A 377 -2.48 14.27 -9.23
N LEU A 378 -1.66 13.49 -8.53
CA LEU A 378 -0.74 12.51 -9.11
C LEU A 378 -1.47 11.17 -9.26
N ALA A 379 -1.28 10.49 -10.39
CA ALA A 379 -1.92 9.22 -10.70
C ALA A 379 -1.26 8.04 -9.98
#